data_AF-A0A2S3U525-F1
#
_entry.id   AF-A0A2S3U525-F1
#
_cell.length_a   1.000
_cell.length_b   1.000
_cell.length_c   1.000
_cell.angle_alpha   90.00
_cell.angle_beta   90.00
_cell.angle_gamma   90.00
#
_symmetry.space_group_name_H-M   'P 1'
#
loop_
_entity.id
_entity.type
_entity.pdbx_description
1 polymer ?
#
loop_
_entity_poly.entity_id
_entity_poly.type
_entity_poly.pdbx_seq_one_letter_code
_entity_poly.pdbx_strand_id
1 'polypeptide(L)' 'MVETTKELTRALGRSRGELNISILELSRQTGVSRWTLDKILSGERTNVRVGTITKLNNWLYKQI' A
#
# COMPACT_ATOMS: atom_id res chain seq x y z
N MET A 1 -6.38 1.66 -15.59
CA MET A 1 -6.14 2.01 -14.17
C MET A 1 -7.03 1.10 -13.34
N VAL A 2 -6.65 0.77 -12.11
CA VAL A 2 -7.39 -0.20 -11.28
C VAL A 2 -7.82 0.49 -10.00
N GLU A 3 -9.05 0.19 -9.58
CA GLU A 3 -9.59 0.72 -8.34
C GLU A 3 -8.89 0.09 -7.14
N THR A 4 -8.47 0.92 -6.20
CA THR A 4 -7.92 0.46 -4.92
C THR A 4 -9.07 -0.09 -4.08
N THR A 5 -9.15 -1.41 -3.91
CA THR A 5 -10.17 -2.05 -3.06
C THR A 5 -9.96 -1.63 -1.61
N LYS A 6 -11.06 -1.33 -0.87
CA LYS A 6 -11.02 -1.03 0.57
C LYS A 6 -10.28 -2.11 1.38
N GLU A 7 -10.35 -3.36 0.93
CA GLU A 7 -9.64 -4.50 1.51
C GLU A 7 -8.11 -4.36 1.41
N LEU A 8 -7.60 -3.90 0.25
CA LEU A 8 -6.16 -3.65 0.05
C LEU A 8 -5.67 -2.59 1.04
N THR A 9 -6.39 -1.48 1.15
CA THR A 9 -6.04 -0.39 2.07
C THR A 9 -6.04 -0.88 3.53
N ARG A 10 -7.03 -1.69 3.91
CA ARG A 10 -7.14 -2.24 5.27
C ARG A 10 -6.05 -3.27 5.57
N ALA A 11 -5.71 -4.13 4.60
CA ALA A 11 -4.60 -5.08 4.71
C ALA A 11 -3.25 -4.36 4.86
N LEU A 12 -2.98 -3.36 4.01
CA LEU A 12 -1.78 -2.53 4.11
C LEU A 12 -1.69 -1.81 5.47
N GLY A 13 -2.80 -1.26 5.94
CA GLY A 13 -2.87 -0.62 7.26
C GLY A 13 -2.55 -1.58 8.41
N ARG A 14 -3.08 -2.82 8.36
CA ARG A 14 -2.82 -3.86 9.35
C ARG A 14 -1.36 -4.32 9.34
N SER A 15 -0.85 -4.81 8.21
CA SER A 15 0.52 -5.29 8.12
C SER A 15 1.54 -4.21 8.48
N ARG A 16 1.28 -2.95 8.10
CA ARG A 16 2.11 -1.81 8.53
C ARG A 16 2.12 -1.63 10.05
N GLY A 17 0.97 -1.77 10.71
CA GLY A 17 0.83 -1.70 12.16
C GLY A 17 1.50 -2.87 12.88
N GLU A 18 1.36 -4.08 12.35
CA GLU A 18 1.99 -5.30 12.87
C GLU A 18 3.52 -5.23 12.81
N LEU A 19 4.06 -4.71 11.71
CA LEU A 19 5.50 -4.52 11.54
C LEU A 19 6.04 -3.26 12.24
N ASN A 20 5.16 -2.41 12.78
CA ASN A 20 5.50 -1.11 13.36
C ASN A 20 6.40 -0.24 12.45
N ILE A 21 6.13 -0.25 11.14
CA ILE A 21 6.93 0.49 10.14
C ILE A 21 6.28 1.82 9.76
N SER A 22 7.14 2.80 9.45
CA SER A 22 6.72 4.11 8.95
C SER A 22 6.27 4.03 7.49
N ILE A 23 5.51 5.03 7.01
CA ILE A 23 5.15 5.14 5.58
C ILE A 23 6.40 5.29 4.70
N LEU A 24 7.47 5.89 5.23
CA LEU A 24 8.74 6.00 4.53
C LEU A 24 9.38 4.63 4.31
N GLU A 25 9.35 3.78 5.33
CA GLU A 25 9.88 2.42 5.25
C GLU A 25 9.03 1.54 4.32
N LEU A 26 7.70 1.63 4.42
CA LEU A 26 6.79 0.99 3.46
C LEU A 26 7.06 1.43 2.01
N SER A 27 7.39 2.71 1.81
CA SER A 27 7.76 3.27 0.51
C SER A 27 9.04 2.64 -0.03
N ARG A 28 10.06 2.46 0.82
CA ARG A 28 11.30 1.77 0.46
C ARG A 28 11.06 0.31 0.09
N GLN A 29 10.24 -0.41 0.85
CA GLN A 29 10.00 -1.84 0.63
C GLN A 29 9.13 -2.13 -0.60
N THR A 30 8.11 -1.29 -0.84
CA THR A 30 7.18 -1.46 -1.96
C THR A 30 7.69 -0.82 -3.26
N GLY A 31 8.63 0.13 -3.16
CA GLY A 31 9.06 0.95 -4.30
C GLY A 31 7.95 1.83 -4.86
N VAL A 32 6.99 2.21 -4.00
CA VAL A 32 5.89 3.13 -4.28
C VAL A 32 6.14 4.42 -3.50
N SER A 33 5.92 5.59 -4.09
CA SER A 33 6.18 6.88 -3.43
C SER A 33 5.37 7.03 -2.15
N ARG A 34 6.01 7.57 -1.10
CA ARG A 34 5.37 7.90 0.19
C ARG A 34 4.04 8.64 0.02
N TRP A 35 3.99 9.63 -0.87
CA TRP A 35 2.77 10.41 -1.13
C TRP A 35 1.65 9.57 -1.75
N THR A 36 1.99 8.63 -2.63
CA THR A 36 1.01 7.70 -3.20
C THR A 36 0.47 6.74 -2.14
N LEU A 37 1.35 6.21 -1.28
CA LEU A 37 0.94 5.38 -0.15
C LEU A 37 0.05 6.12 0.83
N ASP A 38 0.40 7.37 1.17
CA ASP A 38 -0.38 8.24 2.05
C ASP A 38 -1.80 8.48 1.51
N LYS A 39 -1.92 8.80 0.22
CA LYS A 39 -3.22 9.00 -0.43
C LYS A 39 -4.05 7.72 -0.56
N ILE A 40 -3.40 6.55 -0.73
CA ILE A 40 -4.07 5.24 -0.73
C ILE A 40 -4.58 4.90 0.67
N LEU A 41 -3.74 5.07 1.70
CA LEU A 41 -4.05 4.77 3.10
C LEU A 41 -5.14 5.69 3.65
N SER A 42 -5.13 6.97 3.25
CA SER A 42 -6.17 7.95 3.60
C SER A 42 -7.48 7.76 2.82
N GLY A 43 -7.53 6.87 1.84
CA GLY A 43 -8.72 6.61 1.02
C GLY A 43 -9.03 7.69 -0.02
N GLU A 44 -8.21 8.73 -0.12
CA GLU A 44 -8.37 9.84 -1.07
C GLU A 44 -8.07 9.40 -2.51
N ARG A 45 -7.17 8.42 -2.69
CA ARG A 45 -6.80 7.90 -4.01
C ARG A 45 -7.32 6.48 -4.21
N THR A 46 -8.48 6.41 -4.84
CA THR A 46 -9.11 5.17 -5.29
C THR A 46 -8.63 4.72 -6.67
N ASN A 47 -7.97 5.57 -7.45
CA ASN A 47 -7.50 5.21 -8.79
C ASN A 47 -5.98 5.22 -8.89
N VAL A 48 -5.39 4.02 -9.01
CA VAL A 48 -3.94 3.81 -9.04
C VAL A 48 -3.54 3.01 -10.27
N ARG A 49 -2.25 3.09 -10.63
CA ARG A 49 -1.70 2.30 -11.73
C ARG A 49 -1.71 0.83 -11.34
N VAL A 50 -1.98 -0.05 -12.31
CA VAL A 50 -1.99 -1.52 -12.11
C VAL A 50 -0.68 -1.96 -11.43
N GLY A 51 0.46 -1.47 -11.92
CA GLY A 51 1.77 -1.80 -11.34
C GLY A 51 1.97 -1.34 -9.89
N THR A 52 1.27 -0.30 -9.44
CA THR A 52 1.26 0.10 -8.03
C THR A 52 0.53 -0.94 -7.18
N ILE A 53 -0.64 -1.40 -7.62
CA ILE A 53 -1.38 -2.46 -6.92
C ILE A 53 -0.57 -3.75 -6.90
N THR A 54 0.05 -4.13 -8.02
CA THR A 54 0.90 -5.33 -8.07
C THR A 54 2.05 -5.27 -7.07
N LYS A 55 2.73 -4.12 -6.94
CA LYS A 55 3.78 -3.92 -5.93
C LYS A 55 3.27 -4.06 -4.51
N LEU A 56 2.10 -3.47 -4.22
CA LEU A 56 1.48 -3.53 -2.89
C LEU A 56 1.02 -4.96 -2.54
N ASN A 57 0.38 -5.64 -3.48
CA ASN A 57 -0.01 -7.05 -3.33
C ASN A 57 1.22 -7.93 -3.12
N ASN A 58 2.26 -7.80 -3.95
CA ASN A 58 3.49 -8.57 -3.79
C ASN A 58 4.16 -8.32 -2.44
N TRP A 59 4.09 -7.09 -1.92
CA TRP A 59 4.59 -6.80 -0.58
C TRP A 59 3.74 -7.47 0.50
N LEU A 60 2.41 -7.37 0.43
CA LEU A 60 1.49 -8.04 1.35
C LEU A 60 1.68 -9.56 1.36
N TYR A 61 1.83 -10.18 0.18
CA TYR A 61 2.10 -11.62 0.05
C TYR A 61 3.38 -12.07 0.75
N LYS A 62 4.38 -11.18 0.92
CA LYS A 62 5.62 -11.49 1.63
C LYS A 62 5.50 -11.38 3.15
N GLN A 63 4.39 -10.83 3.67
CA GLN A 63 4.14 -10.67 5.10
C GLN A 63 3.19 -11.74 5.66
N ILE A 64 2.73 -12.68 4.82
CA ILE A 64 1.94 -13.87 5.21
C ILE A 64 2.89 -15.04 5.46
#